data_AF-A0A222VIG9-F1
#
_entry.id   AF-A0A222VIG9-F1
#
_cell.length_a   1.000
_cell.length_b   1.000
_cell.length_c   1.000
_cell.angle_alpha   90.00
_cell.angle_beta   90.00
_cell.angle_gamma   90.00
#
_symmetry.space_group_name_H-M   'P 1'
#
loop_
_entity.id
_entity.type
_entity.pdbx_description
1 polymer ?
#
loop_
_entity_poly.entity_id
_entity_poly.type
_entity_poly.pdbx_seq_one_letter_code
_entity_poly.pdbx_strand_id
1 'polypeptide(L)'
;MRRSLALSVLFTALLGTAMACAVPSTTRDTPASEPATLSAELAEQPALPPSAAPTMVEMPTVEGENLMVAMDTLDSLGITNVLPLPADGHAFVANPANWVVVAQDPAAGMQLSTADEATLQVAKTDEAESSWCGDGDC
;
A
#
# COMPACT_ATOMS: atom_id res chain seq x y z
N MET A 1 -18.52 12.20 -27.17
CA MET A 1 -19.52 11.17 -27.51
C MET A 1 -19.62 10.23 -26.33
N ARG A 2 -20.76 10.17 -25.66
CA ARG A 2 -21.00 9.36 -24.46
C ARG A 2 -21.38 7.94 -24.88
N ARG A 3 -20.68 6.91 -24.42
CA ARG A 3 -21.09 5.52 -24.56
C ARG A 3 -21.31 4.91 -23.18
N SER A 4 -22.56 5.00 -22.73
CA SER A 4 -23.11 4.26 -21.61
C SER A 4 -23.76 2.98 -22.14
N LEU A 5 -23.48 1.82 -21.55
CA LEU A 5 -24.23 0.56 -21.65
C LEU A 5 -23.91 -0.22 -20.35
N ALA A 6 -24.76 -0.22 -19.33
CA ALA A 6 -26.01 -0.97 -19.16
C ALA A 6 -25.80 -2.28 -18.36
N LEU A 7 -26.51 -2.29 -17.23
CA LEU A 7 -26.66 -3.26 -16.16
C LEU A 7 -27.29 -4.58 -16.63
N SER A 8 -26.86 -5.74 -16.09
CA SER A 8 -27.74 -6.91 -15.93
C SER A 8 -27.25 -7.86 -14.83
N VAL A 9 -28.15 -8.09 -13.88
CA VAL A 9 -28.06 -8.88 -12.65
C VAL A 9 -28.36 -10.35 -12.98
N LEU A 10 -27.70 -11.31 -12.30
CA LEU A 10 -28.36 -12.59 -12.01
C LEU A 10 -27.94 -13.14 -10.65
N PHE A 11 -28.96 -13.29 -9.81
CA PHE A 11 -28.97 -13.83 -8.46
C PHE A 11 -29.22 -15.34 -8.55
N THR A 12 -28.39 -16.18 -7.93
CA THR A 12 -28.75 -17.58 -7.67
C THR A 12 -28.31 -17.97 -6.27
N ALA A 13 -29.28 -18.05 -5.37
CA ALA A 13 -29.19 -18.70 -4.08
C ALA A 13 -29.38 -20.21 -4.27
N LEU A 14 -28.60 -21.02 -3.55
CA LEU A 14 -28.98 -22.41 -3.27
C LEU A 14 -28.60 -22.79 -1.84
N LEU A 15 -29.54 -23.51 -1.23
CA LEU A 15 -29.78 -23.65 0.19
C LEU A 15 -29.59 -25.13 0.59
N GLY A 16 -28.84 -25.37 1.67
CA GLY A 16 -29.07 -26.44 2.66
C GLY A 16 -28.61 -27.88 2.35
N THR A 17 -27.88 -28.49 3.29
CA THR A 17 -28.38 -29.66 4.06
C THR A 17 -27.53 -29.93 5.30
N ALA A 18 -28.21 -30.12 6.44
CA ALA A 18 -27.65 -30.48 7.74
C ALA A 18 -27.54 -32.00 7.87
N MET A 19 -26.44 -32.49 8.45
CA MET A 19 -26.30 -33.88 8.89
C MET A 19 -26.06 -33.88 10.41
N ALA A 20 -27.12 -34.25 11.15
CA ALA A 20 -27.09 -34.44 12.59
C ALA A 20 -26.59 -35.85 12.92
N CYS A 21 -25.57 -35.96 13.77
CA CYS A 21 -25.28 -37.19 14.52
C CYS A 21 -25.39 -36.88 16.01
N ALA A 22 -26.45 -37.42 16.62
CA ALA A 22 -26.66 -37.43 18.05
C ALA A 22 -25.67 -38.42 18.72
N VAL A 23 -25.08 -38.03 19.84
CA VAL A 23 -24.47 -38.93 20.81
C VAL A 23 -24.75 -38.44 22.23
N PRO A 24 -24.91 -39.36 23.19
CA PRO A 24 -25.84 -39.21 24.31
C PRO A 24 -25.25 -38.46 25.52
N SER A 25 -26.16 -37.85 26.28
CA SER A 25 -25.90 -37.27 27.59
C SER A 25 -25.38 -38.31 28.58
N THR A 26 -24.23 -38.04 29.19
CA THR A 26 -23.85 -38.59 30.49
C THR A 26 -23.71 -37.43 31.47
N THR A 27 -24.69 -37.32 32.36
CA THR A 27 -24.63 -36.46 33.54
C THR A 27 -23.53 -36.96 34.49
N ARG A 28 -22.67 -36.06 34.96
CA ARG A 28 -21.97 -36.22 36.22
C ARG A 28 -21.89 -34.86 36.91
N ASP A 29 -22.88 -34.57 37.73
CA ASP A 29 -22.77 -33.56 38.78
C ASP A 29 -21.67 -33.97 39.77
N THR A 30 -20.76 -33.05 40.10
CA THR A 30 -20.09 -32.97 41.40
C THR A 30 -19.60 -31.53 41.59
N PRO A 31 -19.92 -30.87 42.72
CA PRO A 31 -19.61 -29.47 42.96
C PRO A 31 -18.22 -29.30 43.60
N ALA A 32 -17.58 -28.15 43.37
CA ALA A 32 -16.88 -27.35 44.38
C ALA A 32 -15.96 -26.33 43.69
N SER A 33 -16.22 -25.05 43.97
CA SER A 33 -15.24 -23.98 43.80
C SER A 33 -14.00 -24.26 44.63
N GLU A 34 -12.83 -24.17 44.02
CA GLU A 34 -11.58 -23.89 44.72
C GLU A 34 -10.85 -22.77 43.95
N PRO A 35 -10.35 -21.73 44.64
CA PRO A 35 -10.03 -20.44 44.03
C PRO A 35 -8.74 -20.49 43.22
N ALA A 36 -8.68 -19.61 42.22
CA ALA A 36 -7.51 -19.32 41.42
C ALA A 36 -6.31 -18.95 42.31
N THR A 37 -5.23 -19.71 42.17
CA THR A 37 -3.87 -19.27 42.48
C THR A 37 -3.03 -19.35 41.20
N LEU A 38 -3.43 -18.55 40.20
CA LEU A 38 -2.57 -18.18 39.09
C LEU A 38 -1.67 -17.00 39.57
N SER A 39 -0.81 -17.28 40.55
CA SER A 39 0.03 -16.26 41.17
C SER A 39 1.41 -16.27 40.51
N ALA A 40 1.59 -15.26 39.65
CA ALA A 40 2.84 -14.56 39.42
C ALA A 40 4.04 -15.36 38.88
N GLU A 41 4.07 -15.58 37.57
CA GLU A 41 5.34 -15.72 36.83
C GLU A 41 5.22 -15.06 35.44
N LEU A 42 4.71 -13.83 35.41
CA LEU A 42 4.76 -12.97 34.21
C LEU A 42 5.09 -11.54 34.63
N ALA A 43 6.20 -11.37 35.32
CA ALA A 43 6.80 -10.08 35.56
C ALA A 43 8.30 -10.25 35.35
N GLU A 44 8.73 -10.14 34.09
CA GLU A 44 9.96 -9.45 33.67
C GLU A 44 10.14 -9.59 32.13
N GLN A 45 9.16 -9.22 31.31
CA GLN A 45 9.50 -8.92 29.90
C GLN A 45 10.12 -7.52 29.88
N PRO A 46 11.37 -7.36 29.40
CA PRO A 46 11.94 -6.04 29.21
C PRO A 46 10.99 -5.19 28.38
N ALA A 47 10.59 -4.04 28.92
CA ALA A 47 9.81 -3.09 28.15
C ALA A 47 10.64 -2.67 26.94
N LEU A 48 10.13 -2.92 25.72
CA LEU A 48 10.71 -2.37 24.51
C LEU A 48 10.81 -0.84 24.67
N PRO A 49 11.92 -0.21 24.24
CA PRO A 49 12.01 1.24 24.29
C PRO A 49 10.83 1.85 23.51
N PRO A 50 10.34 3.03 23.93
CA PRO A 50 9.26 3.69 23.23
C PRO A 50 9.67 3.96 21.77
N SER A 51 8.85 3.50 20.82
CA SER A 51 9.03 3.84 19.40
C SER A 51 8.90 5.35 19.25
N ALA A 52 9.89 5.98 18.61
CA ALA A 52 9.78 7.39 18.25
C ALA A 52 8.54 7.63 17.38
N ALA A 53 7.85 8.75 17.60
CA ALA A 53 6.73 9.14 16.76
C ALA A 53 7.22 9.44 15.32
N PRO A 54 6.45 9.10 14.28
CA PRO A 54 6.85 9.38 12.90
C PRO A 54 6.91 10.90 12.67
N THR A 55 7.90 11.33 11.87
CA THR A 55 7.99 12.74 11.43
C THR A 55 7.00 12.96 10.31
N MET A 56 6.15 13.98 10.43
CA MET A 56 5.15 14.33 9.41
C MET A 56 5.64 15.52 8.58
N VAL A 57 5.47 15.44 7.27
CA VAL A 57 5.77 16.51 6.31
C VAL A 57 4.61 16.69 5.34
N GLU A 58 4.55 17.84 4.68
CA GLU A 58 3.57 18.10 3.63
C GLU A 58 4.12 17.64 2.28
N MET A 59 3.31 16.93 1.50
CA MET A 59 3.70 16.45 0.17
C MET A 59 3.84 17.63 -0.81
N PRO A 60 5.01 17.86 -1.40
CA PRO A 60 5.22 18.95 -2.36
C PRO A 60 4.48 18.68 -3.68
N THR A 61 4.29 19.72 -4.49
CA THR A 61 3.81 19.55 -5.87
C THR A 61 4.99 19.20 -6.77
N VAL A 62 5.02 17.97 -7.26
CA VAL A 62 6.08 17.44 -8.14
C VAL A 62 5.52 16.93 -9.48
N GLU A 63 4.20 16.96 -9.67
CA GLU A 63 3.58 16.67 -10.96
C GLU A 63 4.09 17.63 -12.04
N GLY A 64 4.47 17.08 -13.19
CA GLY A 64 5.10 17.81 -14.30
C GLY A 64 6.61 17.95 -14.18
N GLU A 65 7.22 17.57 -13.05
CA GLU A 65 8.68 17.58 -12.90
C GLU A 65 9.34 16.34 -13.51
N ASN A 66 10.62 16.49 -13.87
CA ASN A 66 11.46 15.34 -14.17
C ASN A 66 11.55 14.43 -12.93
N LEU A 67 11.45 13.11 -13.10
CA LEU A 67 11.42 12.19 -11.96
C LEU A 67 12.69 12.27 -11.09
N MET A 68 13.87 12.53 -11.68
CA MET A 68 15.10 12.71 -10.92
C MET A 68 15.02 13.94 -10.00
N VAL A 69 14.41 15.04 -10.47
CA VAL A 69 14.22 16.28 -9.71
C VAL A 69 13.16 16.08 -8.63
N ALA A 70 12.06 15.39 -8.95
CA ALA A 70 11.02 15.06 -7.99
C ALA A 70 11.56 14.19 -6.84
N MET A 71 12.38 13.18 -7.16
CA MET A 71 13.01 12.32 -6.15
C MET A 71 13.98 13.10 -5.24
N ASP A 72 14.80 13.99 -5.79
CA ASP A 72 15.69 14.87 -5.01
C ASP A 72 14.90 15.82 -4.10
N THR A 73 13.79 16.36 -4.62
CA THR A 73 12.87 17.20 -3.85
C THR A 73 12.29 16.45 -2.65
N LEU A 74 11.81 15.22 -2.85
CA LEU A 74 11.28 14.37 -1.79
C LEU A 74 12.36 13.94 -0.78
N ASP A 75 13.56 13.57 -1.26
CA ASP A 75 14.70 13.21 -0.41
C ASP A 75 15.11 14.37 0.51
N SER A 76 15.11 15.60 -0.01
CA SER A 76 15.41 16.81 0.78
C SER A 76 14.45 17.05 1.96
N LEU A 77 13.24 16.48 1.89
CA LEU A 77 12.22 16.49 2.96
C LEU A 77 12.28 15.27 3.87
N GLY A 78 13.20 14.33 3.60
CA GLY A 78 13.35 13.05 4.30
C GLY A 78 12.41 11.95 3.81
N ILE A 79 11.67 12.17 2.72
CA ILE A 79 10.82 11.14 2.09
C ILE A 79 11.69 10.31 1.17
N THR A 80 12.21 9.21 1.70
CA THR A 80 13.18 8.35 1.00
C THR A 80 12.55 7.09 0.39
N ASN A 81 11.36 6.71 0.85
CA ASN A 81 10.60 5.59 0.30
C ASN A 81 9.71 6.07 -0.86
N VAL A 82 10.31 6.21 -2.04
CA VAL A 82 9.62 6.69 -3.25
C VAL A 82 9.47 5.56 -4.26
N LEU A 83 8.22 5.27 -4.67
CA LEU A 83 7.87 4.26 -5.65
C LEU A 83 7.49 4.91 -6.99
N PRO A 84 8.36 4.89 -8.02
CA PRO A 84 8.00 5.31 -9.35
C PRO A 84 7.23 4.20 -10.10
N LEU A 85 6.05 4.53 -10.64
CA LEU A 85 5.20 3.62 -11.40
C LEU A 85 4.96 4.14 -12.82
N PRO A 86 5.41 3.43 -13.87
CA PRO A 86 5.07 3.81 -15.24
C PRO A 86 3.56 3.76 -15.48
N ALA A 87 3.00 4.86 -15.99
CA ALA A 87 1.59 4.99 -16.35
C ALA A 87 1.35 4.88 -17.87
N ASP A 88 2.41 4.68 -18.64
CA ASP A 88 2.45 4.68 -20.10
C ASP A 88 2.68 3.28 -20.72
N GLY A 89 2.58 2.22 -19.90
CA GLY A 89 2.67 0.82 -20.35
C GLY A 89 4.08 0.20 -20.29
N HIS A 90 5.09 0.94 -19.85
CA HIS A 90 6.40 0.38 -19.57
C HIS A 90 6.40 -0.51 -18.31
N ALA A 91 7.33 -1.47 -18.25
CA ALA A 91 7.39 -2.42 -17.14
C ALA A 91 8.03 -1.83 -15.87
N PHE A 92 9.02 -0.94 -16.01
CA PHE A 92 9.74 -0.32 -14.89
C PHE A 92 10.49 0.94 -15.33
N VAL A 93 10.91 1.74 -14.35
CA VAL A 93 11.73 2.95 -14.54
C VAL A 93 13.22 2.59 -14.42
N ALA A 94 13.98 2.74 -15.50
CA ALA A 94 15.41 2.42 -15.52
C ALA A 94 16.33 3.63 -15.25
N ASN A 95 16.05 4.78 -15.87
CA ASN A 95 16.81 6.02 -15.71
C ASN A 95 15.83 7.16 -15.39
N PRO A 96 15.71 7.62 -14.13
CA PRO A 96 14.74 8.64 -13.73
C PRO A 96 14.80 9.94 -14.55
N ALA A 97 15.97 10.31 -15.08
CA ALA A 97 16.11 11.51 -15.91
C ALA A 97 15.31 11.45 -17.22
N ASN A 98 14.87 10.27 -17.65
CA ASN A 98 14.10 10.06 -18.88
C ASN A 98 12.58 10.13 -18.67
N TRP A 99 12.11 10.44 -17.45
CA TRP A 99 10.69 10.34 -17.07
C TRP A 99 10.19 11.66 -16.50
N VAL A 100 8.90 11.92 -16.70
CA VAL A 100 8.16 13.02 -16.10
C VAL A 100 7.09 12.47 -15.18
N VAL A 101 6.88 13.12 -14.03
CA VAL A 101 5.79 12.80 -13.11
C VAL A 101 4.47 13.26 -13.72
N VAL A 102 3.51 12.35 -13.83
CA VAL A 102 2.16 12.62 -14.36
C VAL A 102 1.07 12.56 -13.30
N ALA A 103 1.35 11.94 -12.15
CA ALA A 103 0.55 12.05 -10.95
C ALA A 103 1.37 11.67 -9.71
N GLN A 104 0.91 12.08 -8.53
CA GLN A 104 1.54 11.78 -7.25
C GLN A 104 0.52 11.32 -6.21
N ASP A 105 0.94 10.42 -5.32
CA ASP A 105 0.21 9.98 -4.14
C ASP A 105 1.16 9.91 -2.92
N PRO A 106 0.88 10.62 -1.82
CA PRO A 106 -0.27 11.51 -1.60
C PRO A 106 -0.36 12.69 -2.59
N ALA A 107 -1.56 13.25 -2.71
CA ALA A 107 -1.75 14.49 -3.45
C ALA A 107 -0.97 15.64 -2.80
N ALA A 108 -0.60 16.65 -3.59
CA ALA A 108 0.08 17.83 -3.09
C ALA A 108 -0.71 18.49 -1.94
N GLY A 109 0.01 18.93 -0.91
CA GLY A 109 -0.56 19.53 0.30
C GLY A 109 -1.09 18.53 1.34
N MET A 110 -1.09 17.22 1.03
CA MET A 110 -1.44 16.19 2.01
C MET A 110 -0.28 15.92 2.96
N GLN A 111 -0.61 15.56 4.20
CA GLN A 111 0.38 15.12 5.17
C GLN A 111 0.83 13.68 4.88
N LEU A 112 2.14 13.46 4.91
CA LEU A 112 2.80 12.18 4.74
C LEU A 112 3.82 11.99 5.86
N SER A 113 3.90 10.79 6.44
CA SER A 113 5.01 10.48 7.34
C SER A 113 6.27 10.20 6.53
N THR A 114 7.43 10.66 6.98
CA THR A 114 8.71 10.42 6.27
C THR A 114 9.09 8.94 6.19
N ALA A 115 8.41 8.07 6.95
CA ALA A 115 8.59 6.62 6.89
C ALA A 115 7.59 5.92 5.94
N ASP A 116 6.57 6.63 5.47
CA ASP A 116 5.55 6.10 4.58
C ASP A 116 6.04 6.15 3.11
N GLU A 117 5.40 5.36 2.24
CA GLU A 117 5.70 5.35 0.80
C GLU A 117 5.03 6.53 0.09
N ALA A 118 5.78 7.23 -0.77
CA ALA A 118 5.24 8.14 -1.77
C ALA A 118 5.27 7.48 -3.15
N THR A 119 4.12 7.38 -3.82
CA THR A 119 4.02 6.84 -5.18
C THR A 119 4.00 7.96 -6.21
N LEU A 120 4.86 7.86 -7.22
CA LEU A 120 4.89 8.78 -8.36
C LEU A 120 4.52 8.02 -9.63
N GLN A 121 3.39 8.36 -10.25
CA GLN A 121 3.07 7.88 -11.58
C GLN A 121 3.88 8.68 -12.60
N VAL A 122 4.48 7.99 -13.57
CA VAL A 122 5.40 8.62 -14.52
C VAL A 122 5.14 8.18 -15.95
N ALA A 123 5.48 9.05 -16.89
CA ALA A 123 5.56 8.74 -18.31
C ALA A 123 6.97 8.99 -18.82
N LYS A 124 7.44 8.16 -19.74
CA LYS A 124 8.73 8.32 -20.39
C LYS A 124 8.63 9.46 -21.41
N THR A 125 9.68 10.27 -21.47
CA THR A 125 9.77 11.44 -22.35
C THR A 125 9.95 11.04 -23.81
N ASP A 126 9.40 11.81 -24.74
CA ASP A 126 9.52 11.57 -26.18
C ASP A 126 10.99 11.58 -26.64
N GLU A 127 11.82 12.43 -26.04
CA GLU A 127 13.26 12.48 -26.28
C GLU A 127 13.94 11.16 -25.89
N ALA A 128 13.52 10.57 -24.77
CA ALA A 128 14.07 9.29 -24.32
C ALA A 128 13.60 8.12 -25.19
N GLU A 129 12.37 8.15 -25.71
CA GLU A 129 11.89 7.17 -26.69
C GLU A 129 12.67 7.24 -28.01
N SER A 130 12.92 8.47 -28.48
CA SER A 130 13.59 8.72 -29.76
C SER A 130 15.10 8.45 -29.70
N SER A 131 15.73 8.59 -28.52
CA SER A 131 17.15 8.30 -28.33
C SER A 131 17.53 6.83 -28.55
N TRP A 132 16.55 5.93 -28.60
CA TRP A 132 16.71 4.52 -28.92
C TRP A 132 16.49 4.22 -30.43
N CYS A 133 16.58 5.22 -31.31
CA CYS A 133 16.88 5.00 -32.73
C CYS A 133 18.35 4.54 -32.88
N GLY A 134 18.66 3.29 -32.50
CA GLY A 134 20.00 2.71 -32.59
C GLY A 134 20.56 2.54 -34.01
N ASP A 135 19.81 2.96 -35.04
CA ASP A 135 20.14 2.87 -36.46
C ASP A 135 20.16 4.21 -37.20
N GLY A 136 19.81 5.33 -36.56
CA GLY A 136 19.96 6.67 -37.12
C GLY A 136 18.94 7.08 -38.19
N ASP A 137 17.80 6.38 -38.29
CA ASP A 137 16.69 6.77 -39.16
C ASP A 137 15.54 7.40 -38.36
N CYS A 138 15.89 8.46 -37.63
CA CYS A 138 14.99 9.55 -37.30
C CYS A 138 15.65 10.87 -37.74
#